data_AF-A0A812MUL6-F1
#
_entry.id   AF-A0A812MUL6-F1
#
_cell.length_a   1.000
_cell.length_b   1.000
_cell.length_c   1.000
_cell.angle_alpha   90.00
_cell.angle_beta   90.00
_cell.angle_gamma   90.00
#
_symmetry.space_group_name_H-M   'P 1'
#
loop_
_entity.id
_entity.type
_entity.pdbx_description
1 polymer ?
#
loop_
_entity_poly.entity_id
_entity_poly.type
_entity_poly.pdbx_seq_one_letter_code
_entity_poly.pdbx_strand_id
1 'polypeptide(L)'
;MSAAKFEKSLAALERRMREEMKMEVASLAQRVYDLEEELRQGGRSATKEVQIIPTQEEILLPGTAFSDVLPEKEDTPKGKDATPDGQWMMEAANDRRMRVRPTIVEPEVEEEDDEEPIPFAETVWNVALVLGFTGAGWVDIILALILALTSTFMQILFVLVLLSPSFLGEPFESEIAVARSWRANIAHDSKYKDLAETSLASRVCNGDGSLIQSTVQANLLREIDGYLGISALAPFEPSNLQPGTILSGLCILLWCIYLCREFRAIWVSIEAALQIPRAHVTIFKTGRFVTITWRRLGVYLTLRLARTVVATCLLYAGMQWLARTTNIADLILNAVALGAILEIDEMIFASLLPKKIQVAIYELEAINVKYSRTKSQLEGFFIFVMVFVLALTPLLLWVMPLQQAMIAVKKEYCEHNQDFVMAFNEEQQLPIGVRTVPFANLSDSFSLGELAVGEHAKGNLANMSVAKYISFAADTDRAVRLKPLAKLCMQYLLV
;
A
#
# COMPACT_ATOMS: atom_id res chain seq x y z
N MET A 1 18.04 -3.12 -17.57
CA MET A 1 17.31 -3.88 -18.60
C MET A 1 17.11 -2.98 -19.82
N SER A 2 17.50 -3.38 -21.04
CA SER A 2 17.23 -2.55 -22.24
C SER A 2 15.70 -2.43 -22.42
N ALA A 3 15.21 -1.24 -22.77
CA ALA A 3 13.79 -0.98 -23.00
C ALA A 3 13.14 -2.04 -23.91
N ALA A 4 13.88 -2.53 -24.92
CA ALA A 4 13.42 -3.58 -25.83
C ALA A 4 13.24 -4.96 -25.17
N LYS A 5 14.02 -5.29 -24.13
CA LYS A 5 13.84 -6.55 -23.36
C LYS A 5 12.63 -6.45 -22.45
N PHE A 6 12.43 -5.29 -21.82
CA PHE A 6 11.24 -5.03 -21.00
C PHE A 6 9.96 -5.02 -21.85
N GLU A 7 9.96 -4.38 -23.02
CA GLU A 7 8.83 -4.41 -23.96
C GLU A 7 8.51 -5.83 -24.44
N LYS A 8 9.53 -6.66 -24.72
CA LYS A 8 9.31 -8.07 -25.08
C LYS A 8 8.72 -8.88 -23.93
N SER A 9 9.20 -8.68 -22.71
CA SER A 9 8.65 -9.33 -21.51
C SER A 9 7.21 -8.87 -21.23
N LEU A 10 6.92 -7.58 -21.40
CA LEU A 10 5.58 -7.02 -21.25
C LEU A 10 4.62 -7.59 -22.32
N ALA A 11 5.04 -7.66 -23.58
CA ALA A 11 4.25 -8.24 -24.66
C ALA A 11 4.02 -9.75 -24.48
N ALA A 12 5.00 -10.48 -23.95
CA ALA A 12 4.85 -11.89 -23.63
C ALA A 12 3.87 -12.12 -22.47
N LEU A 13 3.92 -11.27 -21.45
CA LEU A 13 2.99 -11.29 -20.32
C LEU A 13 1.56 -10.93 -20.77
N GLU A 14 1.40 -9.90 -21.59
CA GLU A 14 0.10 -9.50 -22.14
C GLU A 14 -0.54 -10.64 -22.95
N ARG A 15 0.26 -11.36 -23.75
CA ARG A 15 -0.22 -12.53 -24.49
C ARG A 15 -0.66 -13.66 -23.55
N ARG A 16 0.10 -13.96 -22.49
CA ARG A 16 -0.31 -14.98 -21.51
C ARG A 16 -1.62 -14.62 -20.82
N MET A 17 -1.75 -13.39 -20.31
CA MET A 17 -2.99 -12.96 -19.67
C MET A 17 -4.17 -13.00 -20.65
N ARG A 18 -3.97 -12.64 -21.92
CA ARG A 18 -5.03 -12.69 -22.92
C ARG A 18 -5.49 -14.12 -23.22
N GLU A 19 -4.58 -15.09 -23.24
CA GLU A 19 -4.93 -16.50 -23.44
C GLU A 19 -5.59 -17.12 -22.19
N GLU A 20 -5.13 -16.79 -20.98
CA GLU A 20 -5.80 -17.20 -19.74
C GLU A 20 -7.22 -16.64 -19.64
N MET A 21 -7.40 -15.35 -19.96
CA MET A 21 -8.72 -14.71 -19.96
C MET A 21 -9.66 -15.31 -21.02
N LYS A 22 -9.13 -15.68 -22.21
CA LYS A 22 -9.93 -16.40 -23.21
C LYS A 22 -10.37 -17.77 -22.71
N MET A 23 -9.51 -18.51 -22.01
CA MET A 23 -9.86 -19.82 -21.45
C MET A 23 -10.94 -19.71 -20.37
N GLU A 24 -10.87 -18.71 -19.49
CA GLU A 24 -11.90 -18.48 -18.47
C GLU A 24 -13.24 -18.04 -19.09
N VAL A 25 -13.21 -17.14 -20.08
CA VAL A 25 -14.42 -16.71 -20.81
C VAL A 25 -15.05 -17.88 -21.56
N ALA A 26 -14.25 -18.74 -22.20
CA ALA A 26 -14.74 -19.95 -22.85
C ALA A 26 -15.36 -20.94 -21.85
N SER A 27 -14.75 -21.10 -20.67
CA SER A 27 -15.29 -21.94 -19.59
C SER A 27 -16.62 -21.40 -19.06
N LEU A 28 -16.74 -20.08 -18.85
CA LEU A 28 -17.98 -19.44 -18.44
C LEU A 28 -19.07 -19.54 -19.50
N ALA A 29 -18.72 -19.34 -20.78
CA ALA A 29 -19.65 -19.50 -21.89
C ALA A 29 -20.22 -20.93 -21.96
N GLN A 30 -19.37 -21.94 -21.73
CA GLN A 30 -19.82 -23.33 -21.67
C GLN A 30 -20.79 -23.56 -20.50
N ARG A 31 -20.49 -23.02 -19.30
CA ARG A 31 -21.38 -23.14 -18.13
C ARG A 31 -22.74 -22.48 -18.36
N VAL A 32 -22.77 -21.34 -19.06
CA VAL A 32 -24.03 -20.67 -19.43
C VAL A 32 -24.82 -21.52 -20.42
N TYR A 33 -24.16 -22.08 -21.43
CA TYR A 33 -24.79 -22.97 -22.40
C TYR A 33 -25.40 -24.22 -21.72
N ASP A 34 -24.66 -24.84 -20.80
CA ASP A 34 -25.13 -26.01 -20.05
C ASP A 34 -26.36 -25.66 -19.16
N LEU A 35 -26.36 -24.49 -18.53
CA LEU A 35 -27.50 -23.96 -17.75
C LEU A 35 -28.73 -23.67 -18.62
N GLU A 36 -28.54 -23.11 -19.81
CA GLU A 36 -29.63 -22.90 -20.77
C GLU A 36 -30.22 -24.23 -21.25
N GLU A 37 -29.39 -25.24 -21.49
CA GLU A 37 -29.80 -26.59 -21.87
C GLU A 37 -30.61 -27.26 -20.73
N GLU A 38 -30.16 -27.14 -19.48
CA GLU A 38 -30.90 -27.61 -18.29
C GLU A 38 -32.26 -26.92 -18.15
N LEU A 39 -32.33 -25.60 -18.29
CA LEU A 39 -33.59 -24.85 -18.25
C LEU A 39 -34.54 -25.27 -19.37
N ARG A 40 -34.01 -25.51 -20.58
CA ARG A 40 -34.79 -25.97 -21.74
C ARG A 40 -35.34 -27.38 -21.54
N GLN A 41 -34.60 -28.25 -20.86
CA GLN A 41 -35.05 -29.60 -20.52
C GLN A 41 -36.06 -29.59 -19.35
N GLY A 42 -35.82 -28.77 -18.32
CA GLY A 42 -36.70 -28.61 -17.15
C GLY A 42 -38.06 -27.98 -17.50
N GLY A 43 -38.09 -27.03 -18.45
CA GLY A 43 -39.32 -26.37 -18.91
C GLY A 43 -40.33 -27.30 -19.59
N ARG A 44 -39.93 -28.49 -20.06
CA ARG A 44 -40.86 -29.50 -20.61
C ARG A 44 -41.52 -30.38 -19.56
N SER A 45 -41.03 -30.39 -18.32
CA SER A 45 -41.55 -31.25 -17.27
C SER A 45 -42.52 -30.54 -16.31
N ALA A 46 -42.63 -29.21 -16.38
CA ALA A 46 -43.47 -28.39 -15.49
C ALA A 46 -44.87 -28.04 -16.04
N THR A 47 -45.33 -28.66 -17.12
CA THR A 47 -46.68 -28.44 -17.69
C THR A 47 -47.70 -29.52 -17.32
N LYS A 48 -47.51 -30.22 -16.18
CA LYS A 48 -48.53 -31.10 -15.60
C LYS A 48 -48.72 -30.78 -14.11
N GLU A 49 -49.95 -30.37 -13.80
CA GLU A 49 -50.54 -30.18 -12.48
C GLU A 49 -49.95 -29.09 -11.58
N VAL A 50 -50.47 -27.87 -11.74
CA VAL A 50 -50.63 -26.94 -10.61
C VAL A 50 -52.12 -26.72 -10.40
N GLN A 51 -52.68 -27.44 -9.42
CA GLN A 51 -53.99 -27.14 -8.85
C GLN A 51 -53.88 -25.86 -8.02
N ILE A 52 -54.84 -24.97 -8.25
CA ILE A 52 -55.01 -23.66 -7.61
C ILE A 52 -55.52 -23.88 -6.18
N ILE A 53 -54.80 -23.36 -5.19
CA ILE A 53 -55.33 -23.05 -3.84
C ILE A 53 -55.04 -21.56 -3.59
N PRO A 54 -56.05 -20.72 -3.31
CA PRO A 54 -55.82 -19.31 -3.04
C PRO A 54 -55.47 -19.15 -1.55
N THR A 55 -54.39 -18.44 -1.26
CA THR A 55 -54.23 -17.78 0.04
C THR A 55 -53.73 -16.36 -0.16
N GLN A 56 -54.33 -15.52 0.66
CA GLN A 56 -54.45 -14.09 0.61
C GLN A 56 -53.47 -13.52 1.62
N GLU A 57 -52.54 -12.67 1.22
CA GLU A 57 -52.04 -11.59 2.08
C GLU A 57 -51.32 -10.52 1.25
N GLU A 58 -51.89 -9.32 1.30
CA GLU A 58 -51.30 -8.06 0.86
C GLU A 58 -50.05 -7.74 1.69
N ILE A 59 -49.01 -7.18 1.06
CA ILE A 59 -48.26 -6.03 1.59
C ILE A 59 -47.67 -5.25 0.40
N LEU A 60 -48.04 -3.97 0.36
CA LEU A 60 -47.57 -2.90 -0.53
C LEU A 60 -46.06 -2.63 -0.36
N LEU A 61 -45.38 -2.24 -1.45
CA LEU A 61 -44.72 -0.93 -1.67
C LEU A 61 -43.87 -0.95 -2.98
N PRO A 62 -43.50 0.22 -3.55
CA PRO A 62 -43.62 0.44 -4.99
C PRO A 62 -42.29 0.64 -5.73
N GLY A 63 -42.32 0.24 -7.00
CA GLY A 63 -42.09 1.13 -8.15
C GLY A 63 -40.67 1.64 -8.41
N THR A 64 -40.05 1.06 -9.44
CA THR A 64 -39.42 1.83 -10.54
C THR A 64 -39.42 1.00 -11.81
N ALA A 65 -40.03 1.55 -12.85
CA ALA A 65 -40.09 1.00 -14.20
C ALA A 65 -38.82 1.36 -14.98
N PHE A 66 -38.33 0.43 -15.81
CA PHE A 66 -37.64 0.78 -17.04
C PHE A 66 -37.87 -0.32 -18.08
N SER A 67 -38.39 0.10 -19.24
CA SER A 67 -38.92 -0.71 -20.33
C SER A 67 -37.88 -0.93 -21.44
N ASP A 68 -37.94 -2.13 -22.03
CA ASP A 68 -37.92 -2.46 -23.45
C ASP A 68 -36.76 -2.02 -24.36
N VAL A 69 -35.95 -2.99 -24.81
CA VAL A 69 -35.47 -3.10 -26.22
C VAL A 69 -35.38 -4.59 -26.62
N LEU A 70 -35.99 -4.90 -27.76
CA LEU A 70 -36.10 -6.21 -28.45
C LEU A 70 -34.75 -6.80 -28.92
N PRO A 71 -34.62 -8.13 -29.10
CA PRO A 71 -33.52 -8.71 -29.87
C PRO A 71 -33.89 -8.99 -31.33
N GLU A 72 -32.95 -8.65 -32.20
CA GLU A 72 -32.95 -8.87 -33.65
C GLU A 72 -32.44 -10.30 -33.96
N LYS A 73 -33.07 -10.92 -34.97
CA LYS A 73 -32.75 -12.24 -35.54
C LYS A 73 -31.44 -12.17 -36.33
N GLU A 74 -30.60 -13.19 -36.22
CA GLU A 74 -29.69 -13.57 -37.31
C GLU A 74 -29.68 -15.09 -37.54
N ASP A 75 -29.81 -15.44 -38.82
CA ASP A 75 -29.83 -16.76 -39.43
C ASP A 75 -28.41 -17.36 -39.53
N THR A 76 -28.28 -18.69 -39.52
CA THR A 76 -27.22 -19.42 -40.26
C THR A 76 -27.52 -20.94 -40.35
N PRO A 77 -26.91 -21.66 -41.31
CA PRO A 77 -27.62 -22.65 -42.11
C PRO A 77 -27.31 -24.14 -41.81
N LYS A 78 -28.17 -24.98 -42.40
CA LYS A 78 -28.18 -26.44 -42.45
C LYS A 78 -27.02 -27.07 -43.25
N GLY A 79 -26.55 -28.22 -42.75
CA GLY A 79 -26.01 -29.36 -43.52
C GLY A 79 -25.79 -30.54 -42.53
N LYS A 80 -26.56 -31.64 -42.53
CA LYS A 80 -26.52 -32.82 -43.43
C LYS A 80 -25.06 -33.31 -43.63
N ASP A 81 -24.64 -34.53 -43.27
CA ASP A 81 -25.20 -35.85 -43.60
C ASP A 81 -24.59 -37.03 -42.78
N ALA A 82 -25.33 -38.16 -42.75
CA ALA A 82 -24.89 -39.57 -42.83
C ALA A 82 -24.07 -40.28 -41.70
N THR A 83 -24.79 -41.12 -40.94
CA THR A 83 -24.40 -42.46 -40.44
C THR A 83 -24.34 -43.50 -41.61
N PRO A 84 -24.14 -44.84 -41.47
CA PRO A 84 -23.97 -45.72 -40.30
C PRO A 84 -22.93 -46.90 -40.47
N ASP A 85 -22.93 -47.79 -39.47
CA ASP A 85 -22.84 -49.26 -39.56
C ASP A 85 -21.55 -50.06 -39.26
N GLY A 86 -21.77 -51.15 -38.51
CA GLY A 86 -20.94 -52.37 -38.48
C GLY A 86 -20.32 -52.67 -37.10
N GLN A 87 -21.01 -53.27 -36.13
CA GLN A 87 -21.32 -54.71 -36.02
C GLN A 87 -20.04 -55.56 -35.88
N TRP A 88 -19.84 -56.23 -34.73
CA TRP A 88 -19.66 -57.69 -34.57
C TRP A 88 -19.48 -58.03 -33.07
N MET A 89 -20.43 -58.83 -32.58
CA MET A 89 -20.43 -59.51 -31.29
C MET A 89 -19.58 -60.79 -31.34
N MET A 90 -19.02 -61.12 -30.16
CA MET A 90 -18.77 -62.45 -29.62
C MET A 90 -17.92 -63.44 -30.43
N GLU A 91 -16.77 -63.82 -29.85
CA GLU A 91 -16.47 -65.25 -29.69
C GLU A 91 -15.67 -65.50 -28.41
N ALA A 92 -16.13 -66.48 -27.65
CA ALA A 92 -15.66 -66.83 -26.33
C ALA A 92 -14.65 -67.99 -26.37
N ALA A 93 -13.87 -68.02 -25.30
CA ALA A 93 -13.33 -69.21 -24.65
C ALA A 93 -12.01 -69.81 -25.15
N ASN A 94 -11.21 -70.15 -24.14
CA ASN A 94 -10.26 -71.25 -24.08
C ASN A 94 -8.78 -70.88 -24.20
N ASP A 95 -8.15 -70.48 -23.08
CA ASP A 95 -6.81 -70.99 -22.74
C ASP A 95 -6.52 -70.82 -21.23
N ARG A 96 -6.73 -71.89 -20.45
CA ARG A 96 -6.18 -72.00 -19.08
C ARG A 96 -4.79 -72.63 -19.18
N ARG A 97 -3.77 -71.80 -19.42
CA ARG A 97 -2.38 -72.13 -19.09
C ARG A 97 -2.00 -71.41 -17.80
N MET A 98 -1.58 -72.19 -16.80
CA MET A 98 -0.88 -71.70 -15.61
C MET A 98 0.37 -70.93 -16.06
N ARG A 99 0.21 -69.61 -16.15
CA ARG A 99 1.31 -68.66 -16.32
C ARG A 99 1.86 -68.43 -14.93
N VAL A 100 3.04 -68.99 -14.65
CA VAL A 100 3.87 -68.59 -13.50
C VAL A 100 3.92 -67.06 -13.52
N ARG A 101 3.39 -66.39 -12.49
CA ARG A 101 3.52 -64.93 -12.34
C ARG A 101 5.03 -64.67 -12.31
N PRO A 102 5.65 -64.06 -13.33
CA PRO A 102 6.96 -63.48 -13.11
C PRO A 102 6.76 -62.48 -11.96
N THR A 103 7.60 -62.54 -10.94
CA THR A 103 7.75 -61.43 -10.01
C THR A 103 8.12 -60.24 -10.89
N ILE A 104 7.12 -59.42 -11.24
CA ILE A 104 7.33 -58.12 -11.86
C ILE A 104 8.07 -57.38 -10.76
N VAL A 105 9.40 -57.37 -10.86
CA VAL A 105 10.20 -56.32 -10.24
C VAL A 105 9.64 -55.08 -10.92
N GLU A 106 8.74 -54.38 -10.22
CA GLU A 106 8.37 -53.02 -10.63
C GLU A 106 9.72 -52.34 -10.85
N PRO A 107 10.03 -51.89 -12.09
CA PRO A 107 11.24 -51.12 -12.27
C PRO A 107 11.15 -50.03 -11.23
N GLU A 108 12.15 -49.95 -10.33
CA GLU A 108 12.38 -48.74 -9.57
C GLU A 108 12.37 -47.65 -10.63
N VAL A 109 11.26 -46.91 -10.69
CA VAL A 109 11.16 -45.71 -11.50
C VAL A 109 12.17 -44.83 -10.82
N GLU A 110 13.40 -44.83 -11.34
CA GLU A 110 14.42 -43.88 -10.97
C GLU A 110 13.72 -42.53 -11.16
N GLU A 111 13.33 -41.90 -10.05
CA GLU A 111 12.75 -40.57 -10.07
C GLU A 111 13.81 -39.70 -10.74
N GLU A 112 13.54 -39.34 -11.99
CA GLU A 112 14.43 -38.51 -12.78
C GLU A 112 14.47 -37.15 -12.06
N ASP A 113 15.53 -36.93 -11.27
CA ASP A 113 15.73 -35.69 -10.53
C ASP A 113 15.74 -34.54 -11.55
N ASP A 114 14.63 -33.79 -11.61
CA ASP A 114 14.51 -32.62 -12.48
C ASP A 114 15.59 -31.58 -12.10
N GLU A 115 16.69 -31.55 -12.85
CA GLU A 115 17.74 -30.53 -12.69
C GLU A 115 17.25 -29.20 -13.28
N GLU A 116 16.78 -28.29 -12.42
CA GLU A 116 16.39 -26.95 -12.85
C GLU A 116 17.63 -26.03 -12.96
N PRO A 117 17.93 -25.48 -14.15
CA PRO A 117 19.06 -24.58 -14.34
C PRO A 117 18.78 -23.21 -13.69
N ILE A 118 19.57 -22.83 -12.68
CA ILE A 118 19.43 -21.52 -12.03
C ILE A 118 20.34 -20.48 -12.71
N PRO A 119 19.79 -19.44 -13.36
CA PRO A 119 20.59 -18.39 -13.97
C PRO A 119 21.24 -17.51 -12.89
N PHE A 120 22.45 -17.01 -13.17
CA PHE A 120 23.08 -16.02 -12.32
C PHE A 120 22.34 -14.68 -12.39
N ALA A 121 22.07 -14.09 -11.23
CA ALA A 121 21.43 -12.77 -11.17
C ALA A 121 22.29 -11.67 -11.82
N GLU A 122 21.64 -10.74 -12.53
CA GLU A 122 22.27 -9.61 -13.23
C GLU A 122 22.70 -8.52 -12.22
N THR A 123 23.68 -8.82 -11.36
CA THR A 123 24.08 -7.97 -10.22
C THR A 123 25.57 -7.65 -10.25
N VAL A 124 25.95 -6.46 -9.75
CA VAL A 124 27.37 -6.07 -9.66
C VAL A 124 28.17 -7.01 -8.74
N TRP A 125 27.49 -7.67 -7.79
CA TRP A 125 28.07 -8.65 -6.88
C TRP A 125 28.63 -9.89 -7.59
N ASN A 126 28.12 -10.23 -8.77
CA ASN A 126 28.63 -11.35 -9.58
C ASN A 126 29.90 -11.02 -10.36
N VAL A 127 30.32 -9.76 -10.44
CA VAL A 127 31.56 -9.35 -11.12
C VAL A 127 32.78 -10.09 -10.56
N ALA A 128 32.82 -10.37 -9.25
CA ALA A 128 33.91 -11.09 -8.60
C ALA A 128 34.13 -12.52 -9.14
N LEU A 129 33.08 -13.15 -9.67
CA LEU A 129 33.18 -14.49 -10.28
C LEU A 129 33.88 -14.45 -11.63
N VAL A 130 33.64 -13.41 -12.43
CA VAL A 130 34.10 -13.34 -13.84
C VAL A 130 35.37 -12.51 -14.00
N LEU A 131 35.76 -11.74 -12.97
CA LEU A 131 36.96 -10.90 -13.01
C LEU A 131 38.21 -11.72 -13.38
N GLY A 132 38.97 -11.26 -14.39
CA GLY A 132 40.19 -11.91 -14.86
C GLY A 132 40.00 -13.06 -15.86
N PHE A 133 38.76 -13.44 -16.20
CA PHE A 133 38.48 -14.38 -17.31
C PHE A 133 37.84 -13.71 -18.52
N THR A 134 37.25 -12.54 -18.31
CA THR A 134 36.80 -11.71 -19.42
C THR A 134 38.02 -11.27 -20.22
N GLY A 135 37.99 -11.36 -21.54
CA GLY A 135 38.96 -10.69 -22.43
C GLY A 135 38.85 -9.16 -22.38
N ALA A 136 38.38 -8.62 -21.26
CA ALA A 136 38.20 -7.21 -21.01
C ALA A 136 39.54 -6.57 -20.66
N GLY A 137 39.70 -5.30 -21.01
CA GLY A 137 40.93 -4.57 -20.71
C GLY A 137 41.06 -4.32 -19.21
N TRP A 138 42.27 -3.98 -18.75
CA TRP A 138 42.51 -3.57 -17.37
C TRP A 138 41.63 -2.38 -16.94
N VAL A 139 41.31 -1.48 -17.88
CA VAL A 139 40.39 -0.35 -17.64
C VAL A 139 38.97 -0.83 -17.30
N ASP A 140 38.44 -1.81 -18.05
CA ASP A 140 37.11 -2.38 -17.80
C ASP A 140 37.04 -3.04 -16.41
N ILE A 141 38.13 -3.72 -16.02
CA ILE A 141 38.28 -4.37 -14.71
C ILE A 141 38.27 -3.33 -13.59
N ILE A 142 39.06 -2.26 -13.71
CA ILE A 142 39.08 -1.17 -12.72
C ILE A 142 37.71 -0.52 -12.62
N LEU A 143 37.07 -0.24 -13.76
CA LEU A 143 35.74 0.36 -13.79
C LEU A 143 34.71 -0.53 -13.08
N ALA A 144 34.71 -1.85 -13.34
CA ALA A 144 33.81 -2.78 -12.68
C ALA A 144 34.03 -2.85 -11.16
N LEU A 145 35.28 -2.77 -10.70
CA LEU A 145 35.60 -2.68 -9.27
C LEU A 145 35.10 -1.38 -8.64
N ILE A 146 35.30 -0.23 -9.31
CA ILE A 146 34.77 1.06 -8.85
C ILE A 146 33.24 1.03 -8.76
N LEU A 147 32.55 0.44 -9.74
CA LEU A 147 31.10 0.29 -9.73
C LEU A 147 30.60 -0.62 -8.60
N ALA A 148 31.32 -1.71 -8.30
CA ALA A 148 31.00 -2.58 -7.16
C ALA A 148 31.14 -1.85 -5.83
N LEU A 149 32.21 -1.08 -5.66
CA LEU A 149 32.43 -0.26 -4.47
C LEU A 149 31.39 0.86 -4.35
N THR A 150 31.05 1.53 -5.45
CA THR A 150 30.05 2.60 -5.50
C THR A 150 28.66 2.07 -5.15
N SER A 151 28.28 0.91 -5.71
CA SER A 151 27.01 0.26 -5.41
C SER A 151 26.89 -0.10 -3.92
N THR A 152 27.94 -0.72 -3.37
CA THR A 152 28.01 -1.03 -1.93
C THR A 152 27.93 0.24 -1.08
N PHE A 153 28.66 1.29 -1.46
CA PHE A 153 28.68 2.57 -0.76
C PHE A 153 27.31 3.25 -0.78
N MET A 154 26.60 3.26 -1.91
CA MET A 154 25.25 3.81 -2.01
C MET A 154 24.28 3.08 -1.09
N GLN A 155 24.28 1.75 -1.07
CA GLN A 155 23.41 0.97 -0.20
C GLN A 155 23.71 1.25 1.29
N ILE A 156 24.99 1.34 1.67
CA ILE A 156 25.39 1.73 3.03
C ILE A 156 24.91 3.14 3.36
N LEU A 157 25.05 4.10 2.44
CA LEU A 157 24.54 5.46 2.64
C LEU A 157 23.03 5.48 2.86
N PHE A 158 22.26 4.72 2.08
CA PHE A 158 20.81 4.60 2.29
C PHE A 158 20.48 4.04 3.67
N VAL A 159 21.19 2.99 4.12
CA VAL A 159 21.02 2.47 5.50
C VAL A 159 21.29 3.57 6.53
N LEU A 160 22.38 4.32 6.39
CA LEU A 160 22.74 5.39 7.32
C LEU A 160 21.72 6.52 7.33
N VAL A 161 21.20 6.93 6.17
CA VAL A 161 20.16 7.95 6.05
C VAL A 161 18.87 7.47 6.68
N LEU A 162 18.42 6.24 6.37
CA LEU A 162 17.19 5.66 6.91
C LEU A 162 17.24 5.47 8.43
N LEU A 163 18.41 5.20 9.00
CA LEU A 163 18.61 5.08 10.46
C LEU A 163 18.92 6.42 11.15
N SER A 164 19.07 7.51 10.40
CA SER A 164 19.40 8.80 10.99
C SER A 164 18.21 9.35 11.79
N PRO A 165 18.43 9.94 12.98
CA PRO A 165 17.36 10.56 13.76
C PRO A 165 16.63 11.66 12.99
N SER A 166 17.35 12.40 12.14
CA SER A 166 16.77 13.44 11.28
C SER A 166 15.74 12.89 10.29
N PHE A 167 15.92 11.65 9.83
CA PHE A 167 14.99 11.01 8.90
C PHE A 167 13.86 10.27 9.63
N LEU A 168 14.16 9.56 10.71
CA LEU A 168 13.18 8.83 11.50
C LEU A 168 12.29 9.71 12.38
N GLY A 169 12.68 10.97 12.58
CA GLY A 169 11.99 11.92 13.45
C GLY A 169 12.10 11.57 14.93
N GLU A 170 11.54 12.46 15.75
CA GLU A 170 11.33 12.22 17.17
C GLU A 170 10.24 11.13 17.37
N PRO A 171 10.31 10.33 18.45
CA PRO A 171 9.26 9.39 18.77
C PRO A 171 7.91 10.11 18.94
N PHE A 172 6.84 9.52 18.42
CA PHE A 172 5.51 10.12 18.42
C PHE A 172 4.99 10.40 19.84
N GLU A 173 5.47 9.66 20.84
CA GLU A 173 5.17 9.87 22.26
C GLU A 173 5.58 11.27 22.76
N SER A 174 6.55 11.92 22.13
CA SER A 174 6.93 13.30 22.46
C SER A 174 5.80 14.31 22.20
N GLU A 175 4.90 14.01 21.26
CA GLU A 175 3.73 14.85 20.94
C GLU A 175 2.72 14.92 22.09
N ILE A 176 2.73 13.96 23.03
CA ILE A 176 1.86 13.97 24.21
C ILE A 176 2.18 15.20 25.08
N ALA A 177 3.47 15.49 25.29
CA ALA A 177 3.90 16.64 26.06
C ALA A 177 3.59 17.97 25.34
N VAL A 178 3.75 17.98 24.02
CA VAL A 178 3.39 19.13 23.16
C VAL A 178 1.89 19.41 23.23
N ALA A 179 1.06 18.37 23.10
CA ALA A 179 -0.40 18.47 23.20
C ALA A 179 -0.85 19.02 24.56
N ARG A 180 -0.27 18.50 25.64
CA ARG A 180 -0.56 18.98 27.00
C ARG A 180 -0.18 20.44 27.20
N SER A 181 1.00 20.83 26.74
CA SER A 181 1.48 22.22 26.83
C SER A 181 0.61 23.17 26.01
N TRP A 182 0.27 22.78 24.78
CA TRP A 182 -0.64 23.55 23.93
C TRP A 182 -2.00 23.72 24.59
N ARG A 183 -2.54 22.65 25.16
CA ARG A 183 -3.84 22.69 25.83
C ARG A 183 -3.86 23.63 27.04
N ALA A 184 -2.84 23.55 27.89
CA ALA A 184 -2.75 24.36 29.09
C ALA A 184 -2.54 25.85 28.79
N ASN A 185 -1.75 26.17 27.76
CA ASN A 185 -1.26 27.53 27.54
C ASN A 185 -1.97 28.29 26.41
N ILE A 186 -2.50 27.59 25.40
CA ILE A 186 -2.97 28.22 24.15
C ILE A 186 -4.43 27.89 23.87
N ALA A 187 -4.83 26.63 23.97
CA ALA A 187 -6.12 26.15 23.49
C ALA A 187 -7.34 26.82 24.15
N HIS A 188 -7.16 27.25 25.39
CA HIS A 188 -8.18 27.92 26.19
C HIS A 188 -7.89 29.41 26.42
N ASP A 189 -6.93 30.04 25.76
CA ASP A 189 -6.71 31.49 25.93
C ASP A 189 -7.85 32.28 25.27
N SER A 190 -8.47 33.19 26.03
CA SER A 190 -9.51 34.12 25.57
C SER A 190 -9.11 34.93 24.34
N LYS A 191 -7.81 35.17 24.11
CA LYS A 191 -7.28 35.84 22.93
C LYS A 191 -7.59 35.11 21.62
N TYR A 192 -7.74 33.79 21.68
CA TYR A 192 -8.00 32.94 20.51
C TYR A 192 -9.46 32.52 20.40
N LYS A 193 -10.35 33.12 21.20
CA LYS A 193 -11.80 33.00 21.04
C LYS A 193 -12.23 33.64 19.72
N ASP A 194 -13.09 32.96 18.97
CA ASP A 194 -13.58 33.49 17.69
C ASP A 194 -14.82 34.39 17.85
N LEU A 195 -15.33 34.90 16.72
CA LEU A 195 -16.54 35.73 16.70
C LEU A 195 -17.82 34.95 17.02
N ALA A 196 -17.81 33.62 16.86
CA ALA A 196 -18.90 32.73 17.25
C ALA A 196 -18.88 32.37 18.73
N GLU A 197 -17.95 32.97 19.47
CA GLU A 197 -17.72 32.72 20.88
C GLU A 197 -17.34 31.29 21.24
N THR A 198 -16.69 30.57 20.32
CA THR A 198 -16.11 29.24 20.54
C THR A 198 -14.66 29.32 20.98
N SER A 199 -14.21 28.30 21.72
CA SER A 199 -12.80 28.16 22.09
C SER A 199 -11.97 27.59 20.94
N LEU A 200 -10.68 27.91 20.92
CA LEU A 200 -9.75 27.33 19.95
C LEU A 200 -9.67 25.80 20.11
N ALA A 201 -9.72 25.29 21.35
CA ALA A 201 -9.78 23.86 21.66
C ALA A 201 -10.95 23.15 20.94
N SER A 202 -12.17 23.70 21.09
CA SER A 202 -13.40 23.13 20.51
C SER A 202 -13.30 23.11 18.99
N ARG A 203 -12.81 24.19 18.36
CA ARG A 203 -12.63 24.26 16.90
C ARG A 203 -11.60 23.25 16.37
N VAL A 204 -10.45 23.13 17.02
CA VAL A 204 -9.37 22.19 16.63
C VAL A 204 -9.85 20.75 16.74
N CYS A 205 -10.51 20.39 17.84
CA CYS A 205 -11.01 19.04 18.09
C CYS A 205 -12.20 18.64 17.20
N ASN A 206 -12.93 19.60 16.65
CA ASN A 206 -14.01 19.37 15.69
C ASN A 206 -13.54 19.54 14.23
N GLY A 207 -12.23 19.68 13.99
CA GLY A 207 -11.65 19.67 12.64
C GLY A 207 -11.95 20.90 11.79
N ASP A 208 -12.18 22.07 12.42
CA ASP A 208 -12.52 23.31 11.72
C ASP A 208 -11.45 23.69 10.66
N GLY A 209 -11.86 23.69 9.39
CA GLY A 209 -10.99 24.04 8.26
C GLY A 209 -10.70 25.54 8.12
N SER A 210 -11.39 26.40 8.85
CA SER A 210 -11.23 27.86 8.81
C SER A 210 -10.16 28.40 9.79
N LEU A 211 -9.50 27.50 10.52
CA LEU A 211 -8.48 27.86 11.50
C LEU A 211 -7.27 28.51 10.83
N ILE A 212 -6.98 29.76 11.20
CA ILE A 212 -5.74 30.46 10.80
C ILE A 212 -4.60 30.10 11.77
N GLN A 213 -4.95 29.82 13.03
CA GLN A 213 -4.02 29.44 14.09
C GLN A 213 -4.25 27.99 14.48
N SER A 214 -3.18 27.31 14.90
CA SER A 214 -3.22 25.88 15.25
C SER A 214 -3.63 24.92 14.12
N THR A 215 -3.32 25.29 12.87
CA THR A 215 -3.48 24.41 11.70
C THR A 215 -2.68 23.11 11.83
N VAL A 216 -1.49 23.16 12.45
CA VAL A 216 -0.66 21.97 12.70
C VAL A 216 -1.38 20.99 13.62
N GLN A 217 -1.96 21.45 14.72
CA GLN A 217 -2.71 20.60 15.65
C GLN A 217 -3.97 20.01 15.00
N ALA A 218 -4.72 20.84 14.25
CA ALA A 218 -5.92 20.38 13.54
C ALA A 218 -5.59 19.34 12.45
N ASN A 219 -4.48 19.51 11.73
CA ASN A 219 -4.02 18.54 10.73
C ASN A 219 -3.56 17.24 11.40
N LEU A 220 -2.80 17.32 12.49
CA LEU A 220 -2.37 16.15 13.26
C LEU A 220 -3.57 15.33 13.77
N LEU A 221 -4.59 15.98 14.32
CA LEU A 221 -5.82 15.29 14.75
C LEU A 221 -6.58 14.65 13.57
N ARG A 222 -6.64 15.33 12.43
CA ARG A 222 -7.25 14.77 11.21
C ARG A 222 -6.49 13.54 10.71
N GLU A 223 -5.16 13.56 10.77
CA GLU A 223 -4.32 12.41 10.43
C GLU A 223 -4.53 11.25 11.40
N ILE A 224 -4.58 11.52 12.71
CA ILE A 224 -4.88 10.51 13.74
C ILE A 224 -6.26 9.87 13.48
N ASP A 225 -7.27 10.69 13.20
CA ASP A 225 -8.64 10.22 12.96
C ASP A 225 -8.76 9.40 11.68
N GLY A 226 -8.09 9.84 10.61
CA GLY A 226 -7.97 9.09 9.38
C GLY A 226 -7.23 7.76 9.58
N TYR A 227 -6.13 7.77 10.33
CA TYR A 227 -5.31 6.58 10.59
C TYR A 227 -6.06 5.53 11.41
N LEU A 228 -6.68 5.94 12.52
CA LEU A 228 -7.41 5.07 13.44
C LEU A 228 -8.85 4.77 13.00
N GLY A 229 -9.35 5.44 11.97
CA GLY A 229 -10.74 5.31 11.53
C GLY A 229 -11.72 5.74 12.63
N ILE A 230 -11.39 6.80 13.38
CA ILE A 230 -12.26 7.33 14.44
C ILE A 230 -13.37 8.16 13.80
N SER A 231 -14.61 7.92 14.21
CA SER A 231 -15.78 8.68 13.77
C SER A 231 -16.15 9.76 14.79
N ALA A 232 -16.86 10.81 14.34
CA ALA A 232 -17.36 11.87 15.21
C ALA A 232 -18.30 11.36 16.32
N LEU A 233 -18.97 10.22 16.11
CA LEU A 233 -19.90 9.64 17.08
C LEU A 233 -19.21 8.98 18.29
N ALA A 234 -17.96 8.53 18.12
CA ALA A 234 -17.20 7.83 19.15
C ALA A 234 -15.74 8.34 19.15
N PRO A 235 -15.49 9.56 19.65
CA PRO A 235 -14.25 10.30 19.41
C PRO A 235 -12.98 9.66 20.00
N PHE A 236 -13.12 8.64 20.84
CA PHE A 236 -12.01 7.93 21.49
C PHE A 236 -12.08 6.41 21.36
N GLU A 237 -13.07 5.87 20.64
CA GLU A 237 -13.15 4.43 20.37
C GLU A 237 -12.70 4.19 18.93
N PRO A 238 -11.53 3.56 18.72
CA PRO A 238 -11.10 3.20 17.38
C PRO A 238 -12.11 2.20 16.79
N SER A 239 -12.40 2.34 15.50
CA SER A 239 -13.26 1.39 14.81
C SER A 239 -12.57 0.02 14.70
N ASN A 240 -13.36 -1.05 14.53
CA ASN A 240 -12.82 -2.39 14.31
C ASN A 240 -11.92 -2.47 13.06
N LEU A 241 -12.12 -1.54 12.11
CA LEU A 241 -11.37 -1.41 10.88
C LEU A 241 -10.53 -0.14 10.93
N GLN A 242 -9.33 -0.22 11.48
CA GLN A 242 -8.36 0.88 11.49
C GLN A 242 -7.61 0.88 10.15
N PRO A 243 -7.97 1.75 9.19
CA PRO A 243 -7.45 1.67 7.82
C PRO A 243 -5.93 1.91 7.76
N GLY A 244 -5.41 2.84 8.58
CA GLY A 244 -3.97 3.13 8.64
C GLY A 244 -3.16 1.94 9.14
N THR A 245 -3.63 1.26 10.18
CA THR A 245 -3.00 0.04 10.72
C THR A 245 -2.96 -1.09 9.69
N ILE A 246 -4.08 -1.34 9.01
CA ILE A 246 -4.18 -2.40 8.00
C ILE A 246 -3.25 -2.07 6.84
N LEU A 247 -3.27 -0.83 6.34
CA LEU A 247 -2.40 -0.41 5.24
C LEU A 247 -0.92 -0.47 5.63
N SER A 248 -0.55 -0.01 6.83
CA SER A 248 0.81 -0.09 7.34
C SER A 248 1.28 -1.56 7.42
N GLY A 249 0.42 -2.45 7.91
CA GLY A 249 0.67 -3.89 7.93
C GLY A 249 0.87 -4.49 6.54
N LEU A 250 0.05 -4.09 5.55
CA LEU A 250 0.22 -4.53 4.16
C LEU A 250 1.53 -4.02 3.55
N CYS A 251 1.91 -2.77 3.83
CA CYS A 251 3.18 -2.19 3.35
C CYS A 251 4.39 -2.91 3.98
N ILE A 252 4.34 -3.20 5.27
CA ILE A 252 5.38 -3.98 5.97
C ILE A 252 5.45 -5.40 5.42
N LEU A 253 4.31 -6.06 5.20
CA LEU A 253 4.27 -7.40 4.60
C LEU A 253 4.89 -7.41 3.20
N LEU A 254 4.53 -6.43 2.36
CA LEU A 254 5.09 -6.26 1.03
C LEU A 254 6.62 -6.05 1.10
N TRP A 255 7.07 -5.21 2.02
CA TRP A 255 8.50 -4.98 2.27
C TRP A 255 9.24 -6.26 2.68
N CYS A 256 8.66 -7.03 3.61
CA CYS A 256 9.18 -8.34 4.00
C CYS A 256 9.29 -9.29 2.81
N ILE A 257 8.27 -9.34 1.93
CA ILE A 257 8.29 -10.19 0.73
C ILE A 257 9.42 -9.77 -0.22
N TYR A 258 9.62 -8.47 -0.46
CA TYR A 258 10.73 -7.98 -1.30
C TYR A 258 12.09 -8.42 -0.75
N LEU A 259 12.31 -8.33 0.56
CA LEU A 259 13.57 -8.77 1.17
C LEU A 259 13.71 -10.28 1.18
N CYS A 260 12.63 -11.02 1.37
CA CYS A 260 12.68 -12.48 1.32
C CYS A 260 13.07 -12.98 -0.07
N ARG A 261 12.57 -12.33 -1.14
CA ARG A 261 13.03 -12.58 -2.51
C ARG A 261 14.54 -12.38 -2.62
N GLU A 262 15.05 -11.29 -2.06
CA GLU A 262 16.48 -10.96 -2.08
C GLU A 262 17.33 -11.98 -1.30
N PHE A 263 16.94 -12.32 -0.06
CA PHE A 263 17.65 -13.33 0.74
C PHE A 263 17.66 -14.69 0.07
N ARG A 264 16.54 -15.10 -0.55
CA ARG A 264 16.46 -16.34 -1.31
C ARG A 264 17.44 -16.33 -2.49
N ALA A 265 17.48 -15.24 -3.26
CA ALA A 265 18.42 -15.09 -4.37
C ALA A 265 19.88 -15.18 -3.89
N ILE A 266 20.24 -14.54 -2.77
CA ILE A 266 21.57 -14.64 -2.18
C ILE A 266 21.88 -16.07 -1.75
N TRP A 267 20.95 -16.73 -1.06
CA TRP A 267 21.14 -18.08 -0.53
C TRP A 267 21.35 -19.11 -1.63
N VAL A 268 20.48 -19.11 -2.64
CA VAL A 268 20.58 -19.97 -3.82
C VAL A 268 21.91 -19.72 -4.55
N SER A 269 22.33 -18.47 -4.65
CA SER A 269 23.59 -18.10 -5.31
C SER A 269 24.83 -18.55 -4.51
N ILE A 270 24.77 -18.53 -3.18
CA ILE A 270 25.82 -19.10 -2.32
C ILE A 270 25.85 -20.63 -2.48
N GLU A 271 24.68 -21.28 -2.43
CA GLU A 271 24.58 -22.73 -2.58
C GLU A 271 25.15 -23.21 -3.91
N ALA A 272 24.76 -22.56 -5.02
CA ALA A 272 25.27 -22.84 -6.35
C ALA A 272 26.81 -22.70 -6.41
N ALA A 273 27.37 -21.63 -5.83
CA ALA A 273 28.81 -21.43 -5.79
C ALA A 273 29.55 -22.49 -4.94
N LEU A 274 28.91 -23.01 -3.89
CA LEU A 274 29.45 -24.08 -3.05
C LEU A 274 29.38 -25.46 -3.72
N GLN A 275 28.60 -25.65 -4.79
CA GLN A 275 28.59 -26.91 -5.54
C GLN A 275 29.72 -27.01 -6.57
N ILE A 276 30.38 -25.90 -6.91
CA ILE A 276 31.47 -25.87 -7.89
C ILE A 276 32.71 -26.61 -7.32
N PRO A 277 33.30 -27.58 -8.06
CA PRO A 277 34.52 -28.28 -7.63
C PRO A 277 35.68 -27.32 -7.36
N ARG A 278 36.44 -27.56 -6.29
CA ARG A 278 37.56 -26.70 -5.87
C ARG A 278 38.88 -27.23 -6.43
N ALA A 279 39.71 -26.36 -6.99
CA ALA A 279 41.06 -26.69 -7.45
C ALA A 279 42.05 -25.53 -7.26
N HIS A 280 43.35 -25.78 -7.44
CA HIS A 280 44.38 -24.74 -7.34
C HIS A 280 44.37 -23.74 -8.50
N VAL A 281 43.79 -24.11 -9.64
CA VAL A 281 43.64 -23.26 -10.82
C VAL A 281 42.17 -23.21 -11.19
N THR A 282 41.66 -22.01 -11.46
CA THR A 282 40.28 -21.80 -11.90
C THR A 282 40.22 -21.97 -13.41
N ILE A 283 39.41 -22.92 -13.88
CA ILE A 283 39.24 -23.23 -15.29
C ILE A 283 37.83 -22.84 -15.71
N PHE A 284 37.73 -21.87 -16.62
CA PHE A 284 36.48 -21.40 -17.22
C PHE A 284 36.43 -21.87 -18.67
N LYS A 285 35.41 -22.65 -19.03
CA LYS A 285 35.22 -23.19 -20.39
C LYS A 285 33.75 -23.05 -20.79
N THR A 286 33.50 -22.42 -21.93
CA THR A 286 32.18 -22.39 -22.58
C THR A 286 31.06 -21.83 -21.70
N GLY A 287 31.35 -20.81 -20.89
CA GLY A 287 30.36 -20.25 -19.96
C GLY A 287 30.25 -20.97 -18.61
N ARG A 288 30.92 -22.11 -18.42
CA ARG A 288 30.87 -22.91 -17.20
C ARG A 288 32.18 -22.88 -16.41
N PHE A 289 32.05 -22.82 -15.09
CA PHE A 289 33.15 -23.06 -14.17
C PHE A 289 33.35 -24.57 -13.99
N VAL A 290 34.46 -25.11 -14.50
CA VAL A 290 34.84 -26.51 -14.27
C VAL A 290 35.44 -26.67 -12.87
N THR A 291 36.30 -25.72 -12.48
CA THR A 291 36.91 -25.66 -11.15
C THR A 291 37.06 -24.21 -10.69
N ILE A 292 36.90 -23.95 -9.40
CA ILE A 292 37.12 -22.64 -8.76
C ILE A 292 38.24 -22.70 -7.70
N THR A 293 38.99 -21.61 -7.57
CA THR A 293 40.04 -21.49 -6.53
C THR A 293 39.44 -21.06 -5.19
N TRP A 294 40.03 -21.55 -4.10
CA TRP A 294 39.62 -21.19 -2.73
C TRP A 294 39.63 -19.68 -2.47
N ARG A 295 40.63 -18.96 -3.00
CA ARG A 295 40.71 -17.50 -2.86
C ARG A 295 39.53 -16.79 -3.53
N ARG A 296 39.19 -17.19 -4.76
CA ARG A 296 38.07 -16.60 -5.51
C ARG A 296 36.73 -16.92 -4.86
N LEU A 297 36.53 -18.17 -4.44
CA LEU A 297 35.34 -18.58 -3.70
C LEU A 297 35.22 -17.80 -2.39
N GLY A 298 36.31 -17.64 -1.64
CA GLY A 298 36.32 -16.86 -0.40
C GLY A 298 35.96 -15.39 -0.61
N VAL A 299 36.51 -14.74 -1.64
CA VAL A 299 36.14 -13.35 -2.01
C VAL A 299 34.66 -13.27 -2.38
N TYR A 300 34.17 -14.20 -3.20
CA TYR A 300 32.77 -14.25 -3.59
C TYR A 300 31.83 -14.41 -2.39
N LEU A 301 32.11 -15.36 -1.49
CA LEU A 301 31.34 -15.58 -0.28
C LEU A 301 31.39 -14.38 0.67
N THR A 302 32.54 -13.71 0.78
CA THR A 302 32.69 -12.49 1.59
C THR A 302 31.81 -11.36 1.05
N LEU A 303 31.78 -11.18 -0.27
CA LEU A 303 30.92 -10.18 -0.92
C LEU A 303 29.43 -10.50 -0.76
N ARG A 304 29.05 -11.78 -0.85
CA ARG A 304 27.68 -12.22 -0.60
C ARG A 304 27.26 -12.00 0.85
N LEU A 305 28.15 -12.28 1.80
CA LEU A 305 27.90 -11.99 3.22
C LEU A 305 27.73 -10.48 3.47
N ALA A 306 28.58 -9.64 2.86
CA ALA A 306 28.44 -8.19 2.96
C ALA A 306 27.08 -7.72 2.42
N ARG A 307 26.63 -8.25 1.27
CA ARG A 307 25.28 -7.98 0.73
C ARG A 307 24.18 -8.42 1.69
N THR A 308 24.29 -9.60 2.31
CA THR A 308 23.34 -10.09 3.32
C THR A 308 23.24 -9.11 4.49
N VAL A 309 24.38 -8.65 5.03
CA VAL A 309 24.40 -7.69 6.15
C VAL A 309 23.70 -6.38 5.76
N VAL A 310 24.01 -5.83 4.59
CA VAL A 310 23.36 -4.60 4.10
C VAL A 310 21.86 -4.81 3.92
N ALA A 311 21.43 -5.92 3.33
CA ALA A 311 20.01 -6.26 3.16
C ALA A 311 19.29 -6.41 4.51
N THR A 312 19.93 -7.02 5.52
CA THR A 312 19.37 -7.11 6.89
C THR A 312 19.26 -5.73 7.55
N CYS A 313 20.27 -4.87 7.40
CA CYS A 313 20.19 -3.50 7.91
C CYS A 313 19.09 -2.70 7.22
N LEU A 314 18.93 -2.84 5.89
CA LEU A 314 17.83 -2.22 5.14
C LEU A 314 16.47 -2.75 5.57
N LEU A 315 16.34 -4.06 5.81
CA LEU A 315 15.11 -4.67 6.32
C LEU A 315 14.69 -3.98 7.62
N TYR A 316 15.59 -3.92 8.59
CA TYR A 316 15.34 -3.29 9.89
C TYR A 316 14.99 -1.81 9.77
N ALA A 317 15.81 -1.04 9.03
CA ALA A 317 15.58 0.39 8.83
C ALA A 317 14.25 0.68 8.10
N GLY A 318 13.94 -0.11 7.06
CA GLY A 318 12.70 0.02 6.30
C GLY A 318 11.46 -0.33 7.12
N MET A 319 11.51 -1.37 7.95
CA MET A 319 10.39 -1.68 8.86
C MET A 319 10.19 -0.56 9.88
N GLN A 320 11.26 -0.02 10.45
CA GLN A 320 11.17 1.09 11.41
C GLN A 320 10.60 2.35 10.76
N TRP A 321 11.02 2.67 9.54
CA TRP A 321 10.52 3.82 8.79
C TRP A 321 9.03 3.69 8.45
N LEU A 322 8.61 2.52 7.92
CA LEU A 322 7.20 2.24 7.63
C LEU A 322 6.34 2.28 8.90
N ALA A 323 6.80 1.67 9.99
CA ALA A 323 6.04 1.62 11.24
C ALA A 323 5.87 2.99 11.92
N ARG A 324 6.75 3.98 11.63
CA ARG A 324 6.66 5.35 12.16
C ARG A 324 5.89 6.32 11.27
N THR A 325 5.54 5.92 10.05
CA THR A 325 4.84 6.80 9.12
C THR A 325 3.36 6.93 9.55
N THR A 326 2.93 8.15 9.90
CA THR A 326 1.56 8.43 10.36
C THR A 326 0.60 8.77 9.22
N ASN A 327 1.12 9.28 8.11
CA ASN A 327 0.33 9.63 6.94
C ASN A 327 0.11 8.41 6.04
N ILE A 328 -1.16 8.10 5.79
CA ILE A 328 -1.61 6.96 4.96
C ILE A 328 -1.08 7.04 3.53
N ALA A 329 -1.06 8.23 2.92
CA ALA A 329 -0.57 8.41 1.55
C ALA A 329 0.95 8.16 1.46
N ASP A 330 1.68 8.60 2.47
CA ASP A 330 3.14 8.44 2.53
C ASP A 330 3.55 6.99 2.77
N LEU A 331 2.74 6.17 3.46
CA LEU A 331 3.03 4.74 3.68
C LEU A 331 3.28 3.98 2.37
N ILE A 332 2.40 4.17 1.38
CA ILE A 332 2.51 3.50 0.08
C ILE A 332 3.74 4.01 -0.67
N LEU A 333 3.95 5.33 -0.67
CA LEU A 333 5.09 5.95 -1.35
C LEU A 333 6.42 5.48 -0.75
N ASN A 334 6.50 5.41 0.58
CA ASN A 334 7.67 4.95 1.32
C ASN A 334 7.95 3.47 1.05
N ALA A 335 6.91 2.61 1.00
CA ALA A 335 7.07 1.19 0.69
C ALA A 335 7.61 0.96 -0.74
N VAL A 336 7.11 1.71 -1.72
CA VAL A 336 7.60 1.65 -3.11
C VAL A 336 9.04 2.18 -3.22
N ALA A 337 9.34 3.29 -2.53
CA ALA A 337 10.68 3.86 -2.51
C ALA A 337 11.72 2.89 -1.92
N LEU A 338 11.37 2.18 -0.85
CA LEU A 338 12.20 1.12 -0.27
C LEU A 338 12.47 -0.01 -1.27
N GLY A 339 11.46 -0.44 -2.04
CA GLY A 339 11.62 -1.40 -3.13
C GLY A 339 12.63 -0.93 -4.18
N ALA A 340 12.53 0.34 -4.59
CA ALA A 340 13.47 0.92 -5.55
C ALA A 340 14.92 0.96 -5.02
N ILE A 341 15.12 1.21 -3.73
CA ILE A 341 16.46 1.21 -3.10
C ILE A 341 17.14 -0.15 -3.20
N LEU A 342 16.40 -1.25 -3.06
CA LEU A 342 16.96 -2.60 -3.21
C LEU A 342 17.45 -2.89 -4.63
N GLU A 343 16.78 -2.35 -5.65
CA GLU A 343 17.09 -2.60 -7.06
C GLU A 343 18.20 -1.68 -7.61
N ILE A 344 18.72 -0.74 -6.80
CA ILE A 344 19.76 0.21 -7.24
C ILE A 344 21.00 -0.50 -7.78
N ASP A 345 21.43 -1.60 -7.18
CA ASP A 345 22.63 -2.28 -7.67
C ASP A 345 22.41 -2.98 -9.02
N GLU A 346 21.20 -3.50 -9.26
CA GLU A 346 20.80 -4.04 -10.57
C GLU A 346 20.71 -2.93 -11.62
N MET A 347 20.22 -1.74 -11.24
CA MET A 347 20.18 -0.57 -12.10
C MET A 347 21.59 -0.09 -12.48
N ILE A 348 22.52 -0.05 -11.51
CA ILE A 348 23.94 0.30 -11.73
C ILE A 348 24.59 -0.74 -12.65
N PHE A 349 24.34 -2.03 -12.41
CA PHE A 349 24.83 -3.12 -13.25
C PHE A 349 24.39 -2.93 -14.71
N ALA A 350 23.09 -2.75 -14.92
CA ALA A 350 22.52 -2.67 -16.25
C ALA A 350 22.98 -1.43 -17.02
N SER A 351 23.16 -0.31 -16.32
CA SER A 351 23.41 1.01 -16.92
C SER A 351 24.88 1.29 -17.14
N LEU A 352 25.75 0.92 -16.19
CA LEU A 352 27.14 1.42 -16.14
C LEU A 352 28.21 0.35 -16.38
N LEU A 353 27.88 -0.94 -16.22
CA LEU A 353 28.91 -1.99 -16.35
C LEU A 353 29.36 -2.15 -17.82
N PRO A 354 30.67 -2.30 -18.10
CA PRO A 354 31.17 -2.53 -19.46
C PRO A 354 30.50 -3.71 -20.15
N LYS A 355 30.11 -3.53 -21.42
CA LYS A 355 29.39 -4.56 -22.20
C LYS A 355 30.10 -5.91 -22.25
N LYS A 356 31.43 -5.93 -22.29
CA LYS A 356 32.22 -7.18 -22.27
C LYS A 356 32.00 -7.98 -20.98
N ILE A 357 31.94 -7.30 -19.83
CA ILE A 357 31.71 -7.94 -18.53
C ILE A 357 30.24 -8.32 -18.39
N GLN A 358 29.31 -7.48 -18.86
CA GLN A 358 27.88 -7.83 -18.93
C GLN A 358 27.69 -9.12 -19.75
N VAL A 359 28.22 -9.18 -20.97
CA VAL A 359 28.15 -10.37 -21.85
C VAL A 359 28.75 -11.60 -21.16
N ALA A 360 29.91 -11.46 -20.52
CA ALA A 360 30.52 -12.59 -19.83
C ALA A 360 29.71 -13.08 -18.61
N ILE A 361 28.92 -12.20 -17.96
CA ILE A 361 27.97 -12.59 -16.91
C ILE A 361 26.72 -13.23 -17.51
N TYR A 362 26.24 -12.74 -18.68
CA TYR A 362 25.13 -13.34 -19.42
C TYR A 362 25.46 -14.73 -20.00
N GLU A 363 26.72 -14.93 -20.37
CA GLU A 363 27.24 -16.22 -20.86
C GLU A 363 27.52 -17.21 -19.73
N LEU A 364 27.37 -16.83 -18.46
CA LEU A 364 27.49 -17.78 -17.36
C LEU A 364 26.36 -18.80 -17.48
N GLU A 365 26.75 -20.06 -17.74
CA GLU A 365 25.82 -21.17 -17.76
C GLU A 365 25.16 -21.31 -16.39
N ALA A 366 23.85 -21.49 -16.40
CA ALA A 366 23.08 -21.73 -15.20
C ALA A 366 23.63 -22.94 -14.44
N ILE A 367 23.74 -22.85 -13.12
CA ILE A 367 24.20 -23.97 -12.30
C ILE A 367 23.00 -24.88 -12.04
N ASN A 368 23.12 -26.15 -12.45
CA ASN A 368 22.16 -27.18 -12.09
C ASN A 368 22.30 -27.49 -10.60
N VAL A 369 21.31 -27.06 -9.82
CA VAL A 369 21.21 -27.40 -8.41
C VAL A 369 20.24 -28.57 -8.31
N LYS A 370 20.66 -29.66 -7.67
CA LYS A 370 19.77 -30.78 -7.39
C LYS A 370 18.74 -30.37 -6.33
N TYR A 371 17.50 -30.18 -6.74
CA TYR A 371 16.39 -29.86 -5.84
C TYR A 371 15.64 -31.14 -5.46
N SER A 372 15.83 -31.60 -4.22
CA SER A 372 14.92 -32.62 -3.67
C SER A 372 13.56 -31.99 -3.36
N ARG A 373 12.47 -32.70 -3.69
CA ARG A 373 11.09 -32.30 -3.40
C ARG A 373 10.87 -31.93 -1.93
N THR A 374 11.46 -32.68 -1.00
CA THR A 374 11.35 -32.42 0.44
C THR A 374 12.04 -31.12 0.86
N LYS A 375 13.21 -30.84 0.26
CA LYS A 375 13.95 -29.60 0.50
C LYS A 375 13.17 -28.38 -0.01
N SER A 376 12.58 -28.46 -1.20
CA SER A 376 11.76 -27.37 -1.76
C SER A 376 10.55 -27.04 -0.86
N GLN A 377 9.86 -28.07 -0.34
CA GLN A 377 8.76 -27.88 0.61
C GLN A 377 9.21 -27.26 1.93
N LEU A 378 10.33 -27.73 2.48
CA LEU A 378 10.89 -27.18 3.72
C LEU A 378 11.36 -25.73 3.56
N GLU A 379 11.98 -25.40 2.43
CA GLU A 379 12.38 -24.03 2.08
C GLU A 379 11.16 -23.11 1.98
N GLY A 380 10.12 -23.53 1.26
CA GLY A 380 8.88 -22.77 1.15
C GLY A 380 8.21 -22.53 2.50
N PHE A 381 8.14 -23.56 3.34
CA PHE A 381 7.60 -23.45 4.70
C PHE A 381 8.44 -22.51 5.57
N PHE A 382 9.76 -22.63 5.55
CA PHE A 382 10.65 -21.75 6.30
C PHE A 382 10.51 -20.29 5.88
N ILE A 383 10.48 -20.01 4.57
CA ILE A 383 10.27 -18.67 4.03
C ILE A 383 8.91 -18.12 4.49
N PHE A 384 7.86 -18.92 4.43
CA PHE A 384 6.53 -18.51 4.88
C PHE A 384 6.52 -18.13 6.38
N VAL A 385 7.07 -18.99 7.24
CA VAL A 385 7.19 -18.72 8.68
C VAL A 385 8.04 -17.48 8.95
N MET A 386 9.15 -17.33 8.23
CA MET A 386 10.04 -16.17 8.36
C MET A 386 9.33 -14.87 7.97
N VAL A 387 8.64 -14.83 6.82
CA VAL A 387 7.84 -13.66 6.39
C VAL A 387 6.78 -13.33 7.43
N PHE A 388 6.07 -14.34 7.94
CA PHE A 388 5.02 -14.15 8.93
C PHE A 388 5.58 -13.55 10.23
N VAL A 389 6.66 -14.11 10.77
CA VAL A 389 7.30 -13.59 11.99
C VAL A 389 7.86 -12.18 11.78
N LEU A 390 8.54 -11.95 10.64
CA LEU A 390 9.11 -10.65 10.31
C LEU A 390 8.05 -9.57 10.08
N ALA A 391 6.88 -9.91 9.54
CA ALA A 391 5.78 -8.96 9.39
C ALA A 391 5.02 -8.73 10.71
N LEU A 392 4.80 -9.79 11.50
CA LEU A 392 4.06 -9.70 12.76
C LEU A 392 4.84 -8.93 13.84
N THR A 393 6.16 -9.10 13.90
CA THR A 393 7.03 -8.45 14.89
C THR A 393 6.90 -6.92 14.92
N PRO A 394 7.12 -6.17 13.82
CA PRO A 394 6.98 -4.71 13.80
C PRO A 394 5.53 -4.25 13.99
N LEU A 395 4.54 -5.05 13.57
CA LEU A 395 3.14 -4.75 13.84
C LEU A 395 2.86 -4.71 15.35
N LEU A 396 3.34 -5.70 16.09
CA LEU A 396 3.14 -5.80 17.53
C LEU A 396 4.05 -4.84 18.32
N LEU A 397 5.31 -4.69 17.91
CA LEU A 397 6.31 -3.93 18.68
C LEU A 397 6.35 -2.44 18.36
N TRP A 398 5.89 -2.00 17.18
CA TRP A 398 5.97 -0.59 16.76
C TRP A 398 4.62 -0.01 16.36
N VAL A 399 3.87 -0.69 15.49
CA VAL A 399 2.58 -0.13 14.99
C VAL A 399 1.52 -0.08 16.10
N MET A 400 1.40 -1.12 16.92
CA MET A 400 0.45 -1.11 18.05
C MET A 400 0.76 -0.02 19.10
N PRO A 401 2.02 0.15 19.58
CA PRO A 401 2.37 1.28 20.44
C PRO A 401 2.10 2.64 19.79
N LEU A 402 2.37 2.81 18.49
CA LEU A 402 2.08 4.04 17.77
C LEU A 402 0.57 4.39 17.84
N GLN A 403 -0.32 3.42 17.65
CA GLN A 403 -1.77 3.65 17.79
C GLN A 403 -2.13 4.13 19.20
N GLN A 404 -1.57 3.50 20.23
CA GLN A 404 -1.81 3.89 21.61
C GLN A 404 -1.33 5.31 21.87
N ALA A 405 -0.17 5.68 21.32
CA ALA A 405 0.36 7.03 21.39
C ALA A 405 -0.54 8.04 20.64
N MET A 406 -1.06 7.71 19.45
CA MET A 406 -2.05 8.53 18.72
C MET A 406 -3.33 8.78 19.53
N ILE A 407 -3.88 7.74 20.16
CA ILE A 407 -5.05 7.88 21.04
C ILE A 407 -4.72 8.77 22.25
N ALA A 408 -3.55 8.58 22.86
CA ALA A 408 -3.11 9.38 24.00
C ALA A 408 -2.94 10.87 23.62
N VAL A 409 -2.31 11.16 22.48
CA VAL A 409 -2.18 12.52 21.94
C VAL A 409 -3.56 13.14 21.70
N LYS A 410 -4.48 12.41 21.05
CA LYS A 410 -5.85 12.88 20.84
C LYS A 410 -6.58 13.16 22.15
N LYS A 411 -6.41 12.31 23.16
CA LYS A 411 -6.97 12.53 24.50
C LYS A 411 -6.42 13.80 25.14
N GLU A 412 -5.11 14.01 25.14
CA GLU A 412 -4.53 15.25 25.67
C GLU A 412 -5.11 16.48 24.96
N TYR A 413 -5.27 16.45 23.63
CA TYR A 413 -5.89 17.55 22.88
C TYR A 413 -7.38 17.76 23.19
N CYS A 414 -8.17 16.68 23.25
CA CYS A 414 -9.62 16.76 23.10
C CYS A 414 -10.44 16.11 24.22
N GLU A 415 -9.84 15.41 25.18
CA GLU A 415 -10.57 14.84 26.31
C GLU A 415 -11.16 15.97 27.19
N HIS A 416 -12.19 15.71 28.00
CA HIS A 416 -12.82 16.71 28.89
C HIS A 416 -13.48 17.92 28.20
N ASN A 417 -13.85 18.92 29.00
CA ASN A 417 -14.54 20.11 28.53
C ASN A 417 -13.64 20.92 27.58
N GLN A 418 -14.13 21.18 26.38
CA GLN A 418 -13.46 22.04 25.40
C GLN A 418 -14.07 23.45 25.41
N ASP A 419 -15.26 23.61 25.97
CA ASP A 419 -16.11 24.79 25.78
C ASP A 419 -15.92 25.83 26.89
N PHE A 420 -14.68 26.23 27.10
CA PHE A 420 -14.33 27.37 27.94
C PHE A 420 -13.05 28.05 27.48
N VAL A 421 -12.91 29.31 27.88
CA VAL A 421 -11.68 30.10 27.76
C VAL A 421 -11.28 30.69 29.11
N MET A 422 -10.01 31.01 29.27
CA MET A 422 -9.41 31.64 30.42
C MET A 422 -8.80 32.99 30.01
N ALA A 423 -8.99 34.00 30.83
CA ALA A 423 -8.35 35.29 30.72
C ALA A 423 -7.69 35.64 32.05
N PHE A 424 -6.51 36.28 32.03
CA PHE A 424 -5.91 36.80 33.24
C PHE A 424 -6.44 38.20 33.51
N ASN A 425 -7.11 38.40 34.65
CA ASN A 425 -7.53 39.73 35.06
C ASN A 425 -6.38 40.41 35.82
N GLU A 426 -5.74 41.40 35.19
CA GLU A 426 -4.60 42.12 35.77
C GLU A 426 -4.97 42.87 37.06
N GLU A 427 -6.19 43.39 37.20
CA GLU A 427 -6.60 44.13 38.39
C GLU A 427 -6.75 43.19 39.61
N GLN A 428 -7.25 41.99 39.37
CA GLN A 428 -7.50 41.00 40.42
C GLN A 428 -6.35 40.02 40.63
N GLN A 429 -5.36 40.01 39.72
CA GLN A 429 -4.25 39.04 39.70
C GLN A 429 -4.74 37.58 39.75
N LEU A 430 -5.88 37.30 39.09
CA LEU A 430 -6.54 36.01 39.11
C LEU A 430 -6.99 35.60 37.70
N PRO A 431 -6.82 34.31 37.32
CA PRO A 431 -7.38 33.78 36.09
C PRO A 431 -8.91 33.65 36.22
N ILE A 432 -9.64 34.17 35.22
CA ILE A 432 -11.09 34.07 35.12
C ILE A 432 -11.43 33.15 33.95
N GLY A 433 -12.21 32.10 34.24
CA GLY A 433 -12.75 31.19 33.22
C GLY A 433 -14.15 31.62 32.77
N VAL A 434 -14.38 31.64 31.46
CA VAL A 434 -15.70 31.92 30.85
C VAL A 434 -16.08 30.75 29.96
N ARG A 435 -17.33 30.27 30.07
CA ARG A 435 -17.85 29.22 29.18
C ARG A 435 -18.04 29.77 27.76
N THR A 436 -17.65 28.97 26.77
CA THR A 436 -17.85 29.28 25.34
C THR A 436 -19.04 28.52 24.79
N VAL A 437 -19.49 28.90 23.59
CA VAL A 437 -20.49 28.12 22.84
C VAL A 437 -19.81 26.84 22.32
N PRO A 438 -20.44 25.65 22.46
CA PRO A 438 -19.91 24.43 21.87
C PRO A 438 -19.87 24.51 20.34
N PHE A 439 -18.73 24.13 19.74
CA PHE A 439 -18.58 24.20 18.28
C PHE A 439 -19.58 23.29 17.54
N ALA A 440 -19.87 22.12 18.09
CA ALA A 440 -20.84 21.17 17.51
C ALA A 440 -22.25 21.77 17.33
N ASN A 441 -22.61 22.80 18.09
CA ASN A 441 -23.92 23.46 17.95
C ASN A 441 -23.96 24.48 16.80
N LEU A 442 -22.81 24.85 16.23
CA LEU A 442 -22.72 25.85 15.16
C LEU A 442 -22.77 25.24 13.75
N SER A 443 -22.68 23.91 13.59
CA SER A 443 -22.76 23.28 12.27
C SER A 443 -24.06 23.63 11.52
N ASP A 444 -25.14 23.90 12.28
CA ASP A 444 -26.46 24.16 11.74
C ASP A 444 -26.84 25.65 11.77
N SER A 445 -26.02 26.50 12.41
CA SER A 445 -26.32 27.92 12.59
C SER A 445 -25.12 28.80 12.25
N PHE A 446 -25.31 29.72 11.30
CA PHE A 446 -24.30 30.71 10.97
C PHE A 446 -23.99 31.56 12.21
N SER A 447 -22.69 31.73 12.49
CA SER A 447 -22.23 32.66 13.51
C SER A 447 -22.70 34.08 13.18
N LEU A 448 -22.79 34.95 14.19
CA LEU A 448 -23.21 36.34 13.98
C LEU A 448 -22.27 37.06 13.00
N GLY A 449 -20.98 36.71 13.00
CA GLY A 449 -19.99 37.18 12.04
C GLY A 449 -20.24 36.68 10.61
N GLU A 450 -20.58 35.40 10.43
CA GLU A 450 -20.90 34.85 9.11
C GLU A 450 -22.22 35.40 8.56
N LEU A 451 -23.24 35.59 9.41
CA LEU A 451 -24.47 36.27 9.02
C LEU A 451 -24.19 37.71 8.60
N ALA A 452 -23.37 38.41 9.37
CA ALA A 452 -22.97 39.78 9.10
C ALA A 452 -22.20 39.91 7.77
N VAL A 453 -21.17 39.09 7.56
CA VAL A 453 -20.39 39.04 6.32
C VAL A 453 -21.25 38.56 5.16
N GLY A 454 -22.09 37.55 5.37
CA GLY A 454 -22.97 36.97 4.36
C GLY A 454 -24.03 37.96 3.87
N GLU A 455 -24.69 38.70 4.77
CA GLU A 455 -25.60 39.79 4.39
C GLU A 455 -24.87 40.90 3.65
N HIS A 456 -23.69 41.32 4.15
CA HIS A 456 -22.95 42.41 3.52
C HIS A 456 -22.41 42.03 2.13
N ALA A 457 -21.88 40.82 1.97
CA ALA A 457 -21.35 40.31 0.71
C ALA A 457 -22.44 40.06 -0.34
N LYS A 458 -23.65 39.65 0.09
CA LYS A 458 -24.81 39.46 -0.80
C LYS A 458 -25.59 40.76 -1.07
N GLY A 459 -25.35 41.81 -0.29
CA GLY A 459 -26.02 43.10 -0.42
C GLY A 459 -25.80 43.73 -1.80
N ASN A 460 -26.89 44.01 -2.52
CA ASN A 460 -26.84 44.62 -3.83
C ASN A 460 -26.37 46.08 -3.69
N LEU A 461 -25.17 46.41 -4.21
CA LEU A 461 -24.52 47.73 -4.10
C LEU A 461 -25.42 48.93 -4.45
N ALA A 462 -26.47 48.70 -5.25
CA ALA A 462 -27.42 49.73 -5.67
C ALA A 462 -28.40 50.18 -4.57
N ASN A 463 -28.66 49.36 -3.54
CA ASN A 463 -29.49 49.71 -2.39
C ASN A 463 -28.66 49.55 -1.12
N MET A 464 -27.91 50.60 -0.74
CA MET A 464 -27.14 50.69 0.51
C MET A 464 -28.08 50.75 1.74
N SER A 465 -28.91 49.74 1.96
CA SER A 465 -29.53 49.55 3.27
C SER A 465 -28.42 49.18 4.25
N VAL A 466 -28.34 49.91 5.36
CA VAL A 466 -27.36 49.70 6.44
C VAL A 466 -27.32 48.22 6.82
N ALA A 467 -26.14 47.61 6.77
CA ALA A 467 -25.97 46.21 7.15
C ALA A 467 -26.46 46.01 8.58
N LYS A 468 -27.38 45.07 8.80
CA LYS A 468 -28.08 44.92 10.08
C LYS A 468 -27.13 44.53 11.22
N TYR A 469 -26.04 43.85 10.88
CA TYR A 469 -25.09 43.27 11.83
C TYR A 469 -23.68 43.89 11.77
N ILE A 470 -23.39 44.79 10.82
CA ILE A 470 -22.08 45.46 10.70
C ILE A 470 -22.28 46.97 10.77
N SER A 471 -21.67 47.61 11.78
CA SER A 471 -21.49 49.06 11.78
C SER A 471 -20.07 49.41 11.34
N PHE A 472 -19.92 50.16 10.26
CA PHE A 472 -18.61 50.66 9.85
C PHE A 472 -18.25 51.95 10.61
N ALA A 473 -16.96 52.13 10.91
CA ALA A 473 -16.45 53.30 11.63
C ALA A 473 -16.81 54.64 10.91
N ALA A 474 -16.84 54.62 9.58
CA ALA A 474 -17.22 55.79 8.78
C ALA A 474 -18.69 56.24 9.00
N ASP A 475 -19.59 55.29 9.30
CA ASP A 475 -21.00 55.59 9.59
C ASP A 475 -21.19 56.12 11.01
N THR A 476 -20.36 55.66 11.95
CA THR A 476 -20.37 56.17 13.33
C THR A 476 -19.83 57.59 13.40
N ASP A 477 -18.80 57.94 12.64
CA ASP A 477 -18.31 59.32 12.55
C ASP A 477 -19.33 60.29 11.93
N ARG A 478 -20.10 59.85 10.92
CA ARG A 478 -21.22 60.64 10.38
C ARG A 478 -22.33 60.82 11.40
N ALA A 479 -22.71 59.77 12.12
CA ALA A 479 -23.75 59.84 13.16
C ALA A 479 -23.32 60.75 14.33
N VAL A 480 -22.06 60.69 14.74
CA VAL A 480 -21.50 61.57 15.79
C VAL A 480 -21.43 63.02 15.31
N ARG A 481 -21.07 63.29 14.05
CA ARG A 481 -21.08 64.65 13.47
C ARG A 481 -22.48 65.23 13.26
N LEU A 482 -23.51 64.40 13.07
CA LEU A 482 -24.90 64.84 12.92
C LEU A 482 -25.61 65.11 14.25
N LYS A 483 -25.14 64.54 15.37
CA LYS A 483 -25.70 64.81 16.72
C LYS A 483 -25.67 66.29 17.13
N PRO A 484 -24.61 67.09 16.91
CA PRO A 484 -24.64 68.52 17.22
C PRO A 484 -25.57 69.33 16.29
N LEU A 485 -25.73 68.92 15.03
CA LEU A 485 -26.67 69.56 14.09
C LEU A 485 -28.13 69.30 14.48
N ALA A 486 -28.47 68.10 14.94
CA ALA A 486 -29.81 67.80 15.46
C ALA A 486 -30.12 68.57 16.75
N LYS A 487 -29.11 68.79 17.62
CA LYS A 487 -29.23 69.63 18.82
C LYS A 487 -29.45 71.11 18.46
N LEU A 488 -28.77 71.62 17.44
CA LEU A 488 -28.96 72.99 16.93
C LEU A 488 -30.33 73.18 16.23
N CYS A 489 -30.82 72.19 15.48
CA CYS A 489 -32.16 72.26 14.88
C CYS A 489 -33.29 72.19 15.92
N MET A 490 -33.16 71.40 17.00
CA MET A 490 -34.15 71.44 18.10
C MET A 490 -34.16 72.78 18.84
N GLN A 491 -33.02 73.47 18.93
CA GLN A 491 -32.92 74.76 19.62
C GLN A 491 -33.54 75.91 18.82
N TYR A 492 -33.62 75.79 17.49
CA TYR A 492 -34.31 76.75 16.60
C TYR A 492 -35.81 76.47 16.39
N LEU A 493 -36.31 75.29 16.77
CA LEU A 493 -37.74 74.93 16.72
C LEU A 493 -38.50 75.25 18.02
N LEU A 494 -37.79 75.76 19.04
CA LEU A 494 -38.33 76.17 20.35
C LEU A 494 -38.31 77.69 20.58
N VAL A 495 -38.05 78.47 19.53
CA VAL A 495 -38.22 79.93 19.46
C VAL A 495 -39.22 80.22 18.36
#